data_AF-R5H0Y3-F1
#
_entry.id   AF-R5H0Y3-F1
#
_cell.length_a   1.000
_cell.length_b   1.000
_cell.length_c   1.000
_cell.angle_alpha   90.00
_cell.angle_beta   90.00
_cell.angle_gamma   90.00
#
_symmetry.space_group_name_H-M   'P 1'
#
loop_
_entity.id
_entity.type
_entity.pdbx_description
1 polymer ?
#
loop_
_entity_poly.entity_id
_entity_poly.type
_entity_poly.pdbx_seq_one_letter_code
_entity_poly.pdbx_strand_id
1 'polypeptide(L)'
;MYQDPNEFTDCSYDELFYTYYSGWVEDICAEYKFMQQYVLPLTDETIEDFQCIDRYNYKSTFSDGTVVEADLQNLKIVINGTEVKLSDFETKGATTD
;
A
#
# COMPACT_ATOMS: atom_id res chain seq x y z
N MET A 1 8.61 12.96 -32.44
CA MET A 1 8.19 12.92 -31.03
C MET A 1 6.89 13.69 -30.99
N TYR A 2 5.77 13.03 -30.72
CA TYR A 2 4.46 13.69 -30.74
C TYR A 2 4.38 14.74 -29.62
N GLN A 3 3.67 15.83 -29.90
CA GLN A 3 3.62 17.02 -29.03
C GLN A 3 2.74 16.83 -27.80
N ASP A 4 1.89 15.80 -27.80
CA ASP A 4 0.93 15.51 -26.74
C ASP A 4 1.00 14.02 -26.37
N PRO A 5 1.44 13.65 -25.15
CA PRO A 5 1.55 12.25 -24.72
C PRO A 5 0.19 11.56 -24.57
N ASN A 6 -0.92 12.30 -24.63
CA ASN A 6 -2.29 11.78 -24.48
C ASN A 6 -2.91 11.27 -25.80
N GLU A 7 -2.19 11.28 -26.91
CA GLU A 7 -2.72 10.77 -28.19
C GLU A 7 -2.82 9.23 -28.24
N PHE A 8 -2.40 8.53 -27.17
CA PHE A 8 -2.40 7.07 -27.05
C PHE A 8 -3.34 6.51 -25.95
N THR A 9 -4.07 7.34 -25.22
CA THR A 9 -4.91 6.89 -24.11
C THR A 9 -6.32 6.53 -24.59
N ASP A 10 -6.54 5.26 -24.92
CA ASP A 10 -7.86 4.68 -25.28
C ASP A 10 -8.63 4.10 -24.08
N CYS A 11 -8.19 4.43 -22.86
CA CYS A 11 -8.72 3.84 -21.64
C CYS A 11 -9.81 4.73 -21.02
N SER A 12 -11.00 4.17 -20.78
CA SER A 12 -12.16 4.84 -20.14
C SER A 12 -11.94 5.33 -18.71
N TYR A 13 -10.72 5.21 -18.18
CA TYR A 13 -10.33 5.61 -16.83
C TYR A 13 -9.40 6.83 -16.80
N ASP A 14 -9.16 7.49 -17.93
CA ASP A 14 -8.25 8.64 -18.04
C ASP A 14 -8.68 9.85 -17.18
N GLU A 15 -10.00 10.06 -17.02
CA GLU A 15 -10.55 11.09 -16.12
C GLU A 15 -10.17 10.86 -14.65
N LEU A 16 -9.92 9.61 -14.23
CA LEU A 16 -9.52 9.30 -12.84
C LEU A 16 -8.05 9.62 -12.57
N PHE A 17 -7.22 9.77 -13.61
CA PHE A 17 -5.79 10.04 -13.46
C PHE A 17 -5.45 11.54 -13.37
N TYR A 18 -6.33 12.44 -13.86
CA TYR A 18 -5.99 13.86 -14.06
C TYR A 18 -6.72 14.87 -13.18
N THR A 19 -7.69 14.48 -12.34
CA THR A 19 -8.45 15.45 -11.53
C THR A 19 -8.18 15.25 -10.04
N TYR A 20 -7.44 16.20 -9.45
CA TYR A 20 -7.22 16.42 -8.01
C TYR A 20 -5.90 15.94 -7.37
N TYR A 21 -4.77 16.35 -7.95
CA TYR A 21 -3.41 16.12 -7.41
C TYR A 21 -3.20 16.58 -5.94
N SER A 22 -3.95 17.57 -5.44
CA SER A 22 -3.74 18.08 -4.07
C SER A 22 -4.08 17.07 -2.98
N GLY A 23 -5.08 16.20 -3.19
CA GLY A 23 -5.40 15.11 -2.25
C GLY A 23 -4.41 13.95 -2.33
N TRP A 24 -3.88 13.68 -3.53
CA TRP A 24 -2.96 12.57 -3.77
C TRP A 24 -1.61 12.75 -3.07
N VAL A 25 -1.14 13.99 -2.89
CA VAL A 25 0.14 14.25 -2.23
C VAL A 25 0.14 13.67 -0.81
N GLU A 26 -0.98 13.79 -0.09
CA GLU A 26 -1.06 13.33 1.29
C GLU A 26 -1.22 11.82 1.39
N ASP A 27 -2.07 11.24 0.56
CA ASP A 27 -2.23 9.77 0.47
C ASP A 27 -0.90 9.11 0.10
N ILE A 28 -0.20 9.65 -0.90
CA ILE A 28 1.14 9.19 -1.28
C ILE A 28 2.13 9.38 -0.13
N CYS A 29 2.10 10.51 0.60
CA CYS A 29 2.97 10.69 1.76
C CYS A 29 2.71 9.64 2.85
N ALA A 30 1.45 9.29 3.12
CA ALA A 30 1.08 8.26 4.07
C ALA A 30 1.57 6.88 3.61
N GLU A 31 1.38 6.55 2.33
CA GLU A 31 1.91 5.32 1.72
C GLU A 31 3.44 5.25 1.81
N TYR A 32 4.16 6.35 1.53
CA TYR A 32 5.62 6.37 1.67
C TYR A 32 6.09 6.14 3.10
N LYS A 33 5.42 6.72 4.10
CA LYS A 33 5.75 6.47 5.51
C LYS A 33 5.47 5.01 5.89
N PHE A 34 4.36 4.45 5.43
CA PHE A 34 4.06 3.02 5.60
C PHE A 34 5.15 2.15 4.99
N MET A 35 5.53 2.42 3.74
CA MET A 35 6.57 1.69 3.02
C MET A 35 7.92 1.80 3.73
N GLN A 36 8.29 3.00 4.18
CA GLN A 36 9.54 3.24 4.89
C GLN A 36 9.59 2.51 6.24
N GLN A 37 8.47 2.48 6.97
CA GLN A 37 8.43 1.89 8.30
C GLN A 37 8.34 0.36 8.27
N TYR A 38 7.56 -0.21 7.35
CA TYR A 38 7.19 -1.62 7.42
C TYR A 38 7.71 -2.47 6.25
N VAL A 39 7.85 -1.89 5.04
CA VAL A 39 8.23 -2.66 3.86
C VAL A 39 9.74 -2.60 3.62
N LEU A 40 10.35 -1.42 3.75
CA LEU A 40 11.78 -1.22 3.52
C LEU A 40 12.66 -2.10 4.43
N PRO A 41 12.37 -2.31 5.73
CA PRO A 41 13.18 -3.21 6.54
C PRO A 41 13.16 -4.66 6.04
N LEU A 42 12.07 -5.08 5.38
CA LEU A 42 11.90 -6.45 4.92
C LEU A 42 12.53 -6.71 3.54
N THR A 43 12.96 -5.68 2.80
CA THR A 43 13.53 -5.88 1.45
C THR A 43 14.89 -6.56 1.48
N ASP A 44 15.62 -6.44 2.59
CA ASP A 44 16.90 -7.11 2.79
C ASP A 44 16.75 -8.49 3.47
N GLU A 45 15.55 -8.83 3.93
CA GLU A 45 15.24 -10.07 4.64
C GLU A 45 14.76 -11.17 3.70
N THR A 46 14.98 -12.42 4.12
CA THR A 46 14.48 -13.60 3.39
C THR A 46 13.18 -14.08 4.04
N ILE A 47 12.21 -14.49 3.21
CA ILE A 47 11.01 -15.19 3.70
C ILE A 47 11.42 -16.62 4.06
N GLU A 48 11.42 -16.95 5.36
CA GLU A 48 11.76 -18.28 5.87
C GLU A 48 10.56 -19.23 5.91
N ASP A 49 9.36 -18.69 6.05
CA ASP A 49 8.12 -19.46 6.00
C ASP A 49 6.98 -18.67 5.35
N PHE A 50 6.16 -19.36 4.54
CA PHE A 50 4.99 -18.80 3.88
C PHE A 50 3.83 -19.78 3.95
N GLN A 51 2.71 -19.31 4.51
CA GLN A 51 1.50 -20.11 4.71
C GLN A 51 0.31 -19.46 4.00
N CYS A 52 -0.35 -20.23 3.16
CA CYS A 52 -1.68 -19.93 2.65
C CYS A 52 -2.69 -20.57 3.61
N ILE A 53 -3.24 -19.77 4.52
CA ILE A 53 -4.17 -20.25 5.57
C ILE A 53 -5.50 -20.62 4.90
N ASP A 54 -5.99 -19.72 4.04
CA ASP A 54 -7.16 -19.95 3.18
C ASP A 54 -7.09 -19.06 1.92
N ARG A 55 -8.21 -18.89 1.22
CA ARG A 55 -8.30 -18.10 -0.02
C ARG A 55 -7.91 -16.62 0.14
N TYR A 56 -8.10 -16.05 1.33
CA TYR A 56 -7.92 -14.63 1.60
C TYR A 56 -6.85 -14.34 2.65
N ASN A 57 -6.47 -15.34 3.45
CA ASN A 57 -5.56 -15.17 4.57
C ASN A 57 -4.20 -15.80 4.28
N TYR A 58 -3.16 -14.98 4.42
CA TYR A 58 -1.76 -15.36 4.20
C TYR A 58 -0.91 -14.97 5.40
N LYS A 59 0.15 -15.74 5.63
CA LYS A 59 1.13 -15.46 6.67
C LYS A 59 2.54 -15.68 6.14
N SER A 60 3.43 -14.72 6.38
CA SER A 60 4.84 -14.80 6.03
C SER A 60 5.68 -14.56 7.28
N THR A 61 6.76 -15.32 7.45
CA THR A 61 7.76 -15.12 8.50
C THR A 61 9.10 -14.82 7.84
N PHE A 62 9.73 -13.73 8.24
CA PHE A 62 11.01 -13.25 7.72
C PHE A 62 12.17 -13.65 8.62
N SER A 63 13.40 -13.63 8.09
CA SER A 63 14.63 -14.04 8.77
C SER A 63 14.99 -13.22 10.00
N ASP A 64 14.52 -11.98 10.11
CA ASP A 64 14.64 -11.14 11.30
C ASP A 64 13.63 -11.51 12.40
N GLY A 65 12.75 -12.48 12.14
CA GLY A 65 11.65 -12.89 13.01
C GLY A 65 10.37 -12.09 12.82
N THR A 66 10.32 -11.14 11.87
CA THR A 66 9.09 -10.40 11.56
C THR A 66 8.03 -11.31 10.98
N VAL A 67 6.81 -11.20 11.50
CA VAL A 67 5.63 -11.94 11.04
C VAL A 67 4.64 -10.97 10.41
N VAL A 68 4.29 -11.22 9.14
CA VAL A 68 3.29 -10.47 8.38
C VAL A 68 2.09 -11.36 8.08
N GLU A 69 0.92 -10.95 8.52
CA GLU A 69 -0.36 -11.61 8.26
C GLU A 69 -1.25 -10.68 7.41
N ALA A 70 -1.73 -11.17 6.27
CA ALA A 70 -2.53 -10.41 5.32
C ALA A 70 -3.91 -11.04 5.14
N ASP A 71 -4.96 -10.24 5.32
CA ASP A 71 -6.37 -10.58 5.09
C ASP A 71 -6.88 -9.77 3.90
N LEU A 72 -7.00 -10.44 2.74
CA LEU A 72 -7.45 -9.83 1.50
C LEU A 72 -8.96 -9.59 1.46
N GLN A 73 -9.74 -10.23 2.34
CA GLN A 73 -11.20 -10.03 2.38
C GLN A 73 -11.55 -8.73 3.09
N ASN A 74 -10.84 -8.41 4.18
CA ASN A 74 -11.05 -7.20 4.97
C ASN A 74 -10.04 -6.09 4.66
N LEU A 75 -9.12 -6.29 3.70
CA LEU A 75 -8.05 -5.36 3.33
C LEU A 75 -7.19 -4.95 4.54
N LYS A 76 -6.80 -5.95 5.35
CA LYS A 76 -6.08 -5.75 6.62
C LYS A 76 -4.71 -6.39 6.57
N ILE A 77 -3.73 -5.69 7.16
CA ILE A 77 -2.39 -6.22 7.40
C ILE A 77 -2.07 -6.16 8.90
N VAL A 78 -1.45 -7.21 9.41
CA VAL A 78 -0.98 -7.33 10.80
C VAL A 78 0.50 -7.64 10.75
N ILE A 79 1.31 -6.85 11.46
CA ILE A 79 2.76 -7.00 11.55
C ILE A 79 3.11 -7.22 13.01
N ASN A 80 3.77 -8.34 13.31
CA ASN A 80 4.14 -8.74 14.68
C ASN A 80 2.94 -8.69 15.65
N GLY A 81 1.76 -9.13 15.19
CA GLY A 81 0.52 -9.14 15.97
C GLY A 81 -0.19 -7.79 16.11
N THR A 82 0.33 -6.71 15.51
CA THR A 82 -0.28 -5.38 15.52
C THR A 82 -0.88 -5.06 14.16
N GLU A 83 -2.17 -4.70 14.12
CA GLU A 83 -2.82 -4.20 12.91
C GLU A 83 -2.23 -2.84 12.52
N VAL A 84 -1.86 -2.71 11.24
CA VAL A 84 -1.31 -1.47 10.70
C VAL A 84 -2.31 -0.85 9.74
N LYS A 85 -2.58 0.45 9.90
CA LYS A 85 -3.50 1.19 9.03
C LYS A 85 -2.79 2.37 8.38
N LEU A 86 -3.15 2.67 7.13
CA LEU A 86 -2.71 3.90 6.46
C LEU A 86 -3.13 5.15 7.25
N SER A 87 -4.29 5.10 7.92
CA SER A 87 -4.77 6.18 8.80
C SER A 87 -3.83 6.48 9.98
N ASP A 88 -2.94 5.56 10.35
CA ASP A 88 -1.99 5.77 11.45
C ASP A 88 -0.88 6.78 11.07
N PHE A 89 -0.73 7.12 9.78
CA PHE A 89 0.36 7.92 9.25
C PHE A 89 0.07 9.42 9.08
N GLU A 90 -0.97 9.92 9.76
CA GLU A 90 -1.58 11.25 9.62
C GLU A 90 -2.01 11.54 8.17
N THR A 91 -3.32 11.44 7.89
CA THR A 91 -3.94 12.05 6.71
C THR A 91 -4.42 13.45 7.12
N LYS A 92 -3.95 14.51 6.46
CA LYS A 92 -4.32 15.88 6.83
C LYS A 92 -5.10 16.58 5.72
N GLY A 93 -6.03 15.86 5.12
CA GLY A 93 -6.68 16.27 3.87
C GLY A 93 -8.08 15.72 3.69
N ALA A 94 -8.63 15.02 4.69
CA ALA A 94 -10.08 14.91 4.80
C ALA A 94 -10.61 16.29 5.17
N THR A 95 -10.81 17.14 4.16
CA THR A 95 -11.70 18.28 4.30
C THR A 95 -13.02 17.71 4.81
N THR A 96 -13.34 18.03 6.06
CA THR A 96 -14.69 17.94 6.61
C THR A 96 -15.65 18.53 5.60
N ASP A 97 -16.61 17.73 5.14
CA ASP A 97 -17.88 18.24 4.62
C ASP A 97 -18.60 19.07 5.70
#